data_AF-A0A1B8TSY5-F1
#
_entry.id   AF-A0A1B8TSY5-F1
#
_cell.length_a   1.000
_cell.length_b   1.000
_cell.length_c   1.000
_cell.angle_alpha   90.00
_cell.angle_beta   90.00
_cell.angle_gamma   90.00
#
_symmetry.space_group_name_H-M   'P 1'
#
loop_
_entity.id
_entity.type
_entity.pdbx_description
1 polymer ?
#
loop_
_entity_poly.entity_id
_entity_poly.type
_entity_poly.pdbx_seq_one_letter_code
_entity_poly.pdbx_strand_id
1 'polypeptide(L)'
;MFKKFKVTCDEATTICDKSQYKEASFIEKLRLNWHFLQCKFCKLYSIQNNKMSLLFGIKAADCKQHKKCLSKADKEKLAAEFEKMRL
;
A
#
# COMPACT_ATOMS: atom_id res chain seq x y z
N MET A 1 19.46 -26.32 -7.42
CA MET A 1 19.49 -24.84 -7.46
C MET A 1 18.10 -24.15 -7.33
N PHE A 2 17.04 -24.85 -6.90
CA PHE A 2 15.67 -24.29 -6.81
C PHE A 2 15.33 -23.52 -5.52
N LYS A 3 16.23 -23.51 -4.51
CA LYS A 3 15.99 -22.81 -3.23
C LYS A 3 15.88 -21.28 -3.39
N LYS A 4 16.48 -20.68 -4.42
CA LYS A 4 16.46 -19.21 -4.64
C LYS A 4 15.14 -18.66 -5.21
N PHE A 5 14.20 -19.53 -5.59
CA PHE A 5 12.90 -19.14 -6.17
C PHE A 5 11.70 -19.46 -5.26
N LYS A 6 11.93 -20.14 -4.14
CA LYS A 6 10.88 -20.38 -3.14
C LYS A 6 10.85 -19.19 -2.19
N VAL A 7 9.74 -18.46 -2.22
CA VAL A 7 9.40 -17.46 -1.21
C VAL A 7 8.34 -18.02 -0.28
N THR A 8 8.40 -17.69 1.00
CA THR A 8 7.37 -18.04 1.98
C THR A 8 6.09 -17.24 1.73
N CYS A 9 4.99 -17.59 2.40
CA CYS A 9 3.77 -16.80 2.31
C CYS A 9 3.97 -15.36 2.85
N ASP A 10 4.73 -15.18 3.92
CA ASP A 10 5.02 -13.85 4.51
C ASP A 10 5.90 -12.99 3.60
N GLU A 11 6.87 -13.62 2.93
CA GLU A 11 7.65 -12.93 1.90
C GLU A 11 6.78 -12.59 0.69
N ALA A 12 5.86 -13.49 0.30
CA ALA A 12 4.95 -13.26 -0.81
C ALA A 12 3.97 -12.11 -0.52
N THR A 13 3.42 -12.00 0.69
CA THR A 13 2.57 -10.88 1.10
C THR A 13 3.35 -9.58 1.12
N THR A 14 4.57 -9.58 1.66
CA THR A 14 5.47 -8.42 1.63
C THR A 14 5.75 -7.94 0.20
N ILE A 15 6.02 -8.87 -0.74
CA ILE A 15 6.22 -8.52 -2.15
C ILE A 15 4.92 -8.01 -2.80
N CYS A 16 3.76 -8.57 -2.45
CA CYS A 16 2.46 -8.06 -2.91
C CYS A 16 2.27 -6.59 -2.51
N ASP A 17 2.56 -6.25 -1.26
CA ASP A 17 2.41 -4.90 -0.72
C ASP A 17 3.39 -3.94 -1.41
N LYS A 18 4.67 -4.31 -1.54
CA LYS A 18 5.64 -3.54 -2.34
C LYS A 18 5.15 -3.34 -3.78
N SER A 19 4.53 -4.35 -4.38
CA SER A 19 4.03 -4.25 -5.76
C SER A 19 2.89 -3.25 -5.88
N GLN A 20 2.02 -3.13 -4.87
CA GLN A 20 0.94 -2.14 -4.80
C GLN A 20 1.47 -0.71 -4.85
N TYR A 21 2.59 -0.45 -4.18
CA TYR A 21 3.23 0.87 -4.14
C TYR A 21 4.27 1.09 -5.24
N LYS A 22 4.38 0.16 -6.20
CA LYS A 22 5.41 0.16 -7.28
C LYS A 22 6.86 0.10 -6.78
N GLU A 23 7.06 -0.45 -5.59
CA GLU A 23 8.36 -0.61 -4.94
C GLU A 23 8.96 -2.01 -5.16
N ALA A 24 8.18 -2.98 -5.64
CA ALA A 24 8.67 -4.32 -5.93
C ALA A 24 9.54 -4.35 -7.19
N SER A 25 10.75 -4.89 -7.05
CA SER A 25 11.68 -5.16 -8.14
C SER A 25 11.15 -6.22 -9.11
N PHE A 26 11.73 -6.25 -10.32
CA PHE A 26 11.37 -7.24 -11.33
C PHE A 26 11.60 -8.69 -10.86
N ILE A 27 12.71 -8.94 -10.15
CA ILE A 27 13.06 -10.27 -9.64
C ILE A 27 12.08 -10.71 -8.55
N GLU A 28 11.67 -9.81 -7.65
CA GLU A 28 10.65 -10.09 -6.63
C GLU A 28 9.31 -10.48 -7.28
N LYS A 29 8.88 -9.75 -8.31
CA LYS A 29 7.65 -10.07 -9.06
C LYS A 29 7.72 -11.45 -9.74
N LEU A 30 8.87 -11.80 -10.33
CA LEU A 30 9.06 -13.12 -10.94
C LEU A 30 8.98 -14.26 -9.90
N ARG A 31 9.59 -14.08 -8.72
CA ARG A 31 9.50 -15.03 -7.60
C ARG A 31 8.07 -15.15 -7.07
N LEU A 32 7.35 -14.04 -6.96
CA LEU A 32 5.97 -14.01 -6.51
C LEU A 32 5.04 -14.76 -7.48
N ASN A 33 5.22 -14.57 -8.79
CA ASN A 33 4.46 -15.32 -9.80
C ASN A 33 4.68 -16.83 -9.69
N TRP A 34 5.91 -17.26 -9.42
CA TRP A 34 6.20 -18.68 -9.14
C TRP A 34 5.51 -19.19 -7.87
N HIS A 35 5.45 -18.36 -6.82
CA HIS A 35 4.73 -18.70 -5.58
C HIS A 35 3.21 -18.86 -5.80
N PHE A 36 2.61 -18.07 -6.69
CA PHE A 36 1.18 -18.23 -7.01
C PHE A 36 0.81 -19.55 -7.68
N LEU A 37 1.77 -20.23 -8.34
CA LEU A 37 1.54 -21.57 -8.91
C LEU A 37 1.39 -22.64 -7.83
N GLN A 38 2.02 -22.45 -6.67
CA GLN A 38 2.01 -23.42 -5.55
C GLN A 38 1.07 -23.02 -4.40
N CYS A 39 0.73 -21.73 -4.26
CA CYS A 39 -0.12 -21.23 -3.19
C CYS A 39 -1.32 -20.44 -3.73
N LYS A 40 -2.49 -21.10 -3.73
CA LYS A 40 -3.76 -20.47 -4.13
C LYS A 40 -4.19 -19.32 -3.22
N PHE A 41 -3.84 -19.36 -1.94
CA PHE A 41 -4.23 -18.34 -0.97
C PHE A 41 -3.51 -17.01 -1.25
N CYS A 42 -2.20 -17.03 -1.48
CA CYS A 42 -1.45 -15.84 -1.86
C CYS A 42 -1.91 -15.27 -3.20
N LYS A 43 -2.32 -16.12 -4.15
CA LYS A 43 -2.94 -15.67 -5.41
C LYS A 43 -4.26 -14.93 -5.16
N LEU A 44 -5.15 -15.49 -4.33
CA LEU A 44 -6.42 -14.86 -3.95
C LEU A 44 -6.20 -13.55 -3.20
N TYR A 45 -5.25 -13.53 -2.25
CA TYR A 45 -4.83 -12.32 -1.54
C TYR A 45 -4.39 -11.23 -2.51
N SER A 46 -3.52 -11.55 -3.47
CA SER A 46 -3.05 -10.58 -4.47
C SER A 46 -4.19 -10.02 -5.32
N ILE A 47 -5.15 -10.86 -5.73
CA ILE A 47 -6.35 -10.42 -6.48
C ILE A 47 -7.19 -9.47 -5.62
N GLN A 48 -7.47 -9.85 -4.37
CA GLN A 48 -8.25 -9.03 -3.44
C GLN A 48 -7.57 -7.69 -3.17
N ASN A 49 -6.27 -7.69 -2.91
CA ASN A 49 -5.51 -6.48 -2.62
C ASN A 49 -5.49 -5.51 -3.82
N ASN A 50 -5.33 -6.03 -5.04
CA ASN A 50 -5.43 -5.23 -6.26
C ASN A 50 -6.82 -4.61 -6.43
N LYS A 51 -7.90 -5.37 -6.16
CA LYS A 51 -9.27 -4.85 -6.22
C LYS A 51 -9.49 -3.73 -5.20
N MET A 52 -9.02 -3.90 -3.97
CA MET A 52 -9.10 -2.88 -2.93
C MET A 52 -8.32 -1.63 -3.31
N SER A 53 -7.10 -1.78 -3.81
CA SER A 53 -6.26 -0.67 -4.28
C SER A 53 -6.93 0.15 -5.38
N LEU A 54 -7.59 -0.51 -6.34
CA LEU A 54 -8.36 0.15 -7.38
C LEU A 54 -9.55 0.95 -6.79
N LEU A 55 -10.35 0.31 -5.92
CA LEU A 55 -11.52 0.95 -5.31
C LEU A 55 -11.12 2.17 -4.45
N PHE A 56 -10.07 2.04 -3.65
CA PHE A 56 -9.56 3.15 -2.87
C PHE A 56 -8.92 4.23 -3.73
N GLY A 57 -8.25 3.87 -4.83
CA GLY A 57 -7.75 4.84 -5.80
C GLY A 57 -8.85 5.72 -6.39
N ILE A 58 -10.00 5.13 -6.73
CA ILE A 58 -11.18 5.86 -7.23
C ILE A 58 -11.71 6.83 -6.16
N LYS A 59 -11.89 6.36 -4.92
CA LYS A 59 -12.35 7.20 -3.80
C LYS A 59 -11.36 8.31 -3.43
N ALA A 60 -10.07 8.04 -3.51
CA ALA A 60 -9.03 9.03 -3.29
C ALA A 60 -9.04 10.11 -4.38
N ALA A 61 -9.33 9.75 -5.65
CA ALA A 61 -9.47 10.73 -6.72
C ALA A 61 -10.68 11.65 -6.50
N ASP A 62 -11.81 11.11 -6.06
CA ASP A 62 -13.01 11.87 -5.66
C ASP A 62 -12.69 12.83 -4.48
N CYS A 63 -11.98 12.34 -3.46
CA CYS A 63 -11.53 13.17 -2.34
C CYS A 63 -10.53 14.27 -2.74
N LYS A 64 -9.79 14.11 -3.83
CA LYS A 64 -8.87 15.15 -4.33
C LYS A 64 -9.59 16.29 -5.02
N GLN A 65 -10.79 16.07 -5.55
CA GLN A 65 -11.61 17.12 -6.17
C GLN A 65 -12.13 18.11 -5.11
N HIS A 66 -12.48 17.60 -3.93
CA HIS A 66 -12.80 18.43 -2.77
C HIS A 66 -11.57 18.58 -1.88
N LYS A 67 -10.81 19.66 -2.08
CA LYS A 67 -9.69 20.01 -1.19
C LYS A 67 -10.25 20.35 0.21
N LYS A 68 -10.46 19.33 1.05
CA LYS A 68 -10.78 19.45 2.48
C LYS A 68 -9.55 19.95 3.21
N CYS A 69 -9.20 21.21 2.99
CA CYS A 69 -8.20 21.91 3.78
C CYS A 69 -8.87 22.52 4.99
N LEU A 70 -8.17 22.49 6.13
CA LEU A 70 -8.49 23.36 7.25
C LEU A 70 -8.55 24.81 6.78
N SER A 71 -9.49 25.58 7.34
CA SER A 71 -9.53 27.02 7.11
C SER A 71 -8.24 27.66 7.62
N LYS A 72 -7.94 28.88 7.17
CA LYS A 72 -6.76 29.61 7.65
C LYS A 72 -6.82 29.78 9.19
N ALA A 73 -8.01 30.10 9.71
CA ALA A 73 -8.25 30.22 11.15
C ALA A 73 -7.99 28.90 11.90
N ASP A 74 -8.44 27.77 11.37
CA ASP A 74 -8.21 26.48 12.02
C ASP A 74 -6.73 26.08 12.01
N LYS A 75 -5.99 26.42 10.94
CA LYS A 75 -4.54 26.20 10.86
C LYS A 75 -3.79 27.03 11.88
N GLU A 76 -4.13 28.32 12.00
CA GLU A 76 -3.53 29.24 12.97
C GLU A 76 -3.83 28.79 14.41
N LYS A 77 -5.07 28.37 14.69
CA LYS A 77 -5.46 27.82 16.00
C LYS A 77 -4.68 26.56 16.33
N LEU A 78 -4.57 25.63 15.38
CA LEU A 78 -3.81 24.39 15.57
C LEU A 78 -2.32 24.67 15.84
N ALA A 79 -1.71 25.60 15.11
CA ALA A 79 -0.32 26.01 15.33
C ALA A 79 -0.13 26.63 16.73
N ALA A 80 -1.04 27.49 17.17
CA ALA A 80 -1.00 28.08 18.50
C ALA A 80 -1.11 27.03 19.62
N GLU A 81 -1.96 26.01 19.47
CA GLU A 81 -2.05 24.90 20.43
C GLU A 81 -0.75 24.07 20.45
N PHE A 82 -0.11 23.82 19.30
CA PHE A 82 1.19 23.14 19.28
C PHE A 82 2.29 23.91 20.01
N GLU A 83 2.32 25.23 19.89
CA GLU A 83 3.30 26.06 20.61
C GLU A 83 3.04 26.04 22.13
N LYS A 84 1.78 26.03 22.57
CA LYS A 84 1.45 25.87 24.00
C LYS A 84 1.89 24.52 24.57
N MET A 85 1.87 23.45 23.77
CA MET A 85 2.33 22.11 24.19
C MET A 85 3.85 21.95 24.22
N ARG A 86 4.59 22.85 23.55
CA ARG A 86 6.06 22.87 23.52
C ARG A 86 6.70 23.60 24.71
N LEU A 87 5.90 24.30 25.51
CA LEU A 87 6.28 24.99 26.74
C LEU A 87 6.08 24.10 27.96
#